data_AF-A0A1V9Y327-F1
#
_entry.id   AF-A0A1V9Y327-F1
#
_cell.length_a   1.000
_cell.length_b   1.000
_cell.length_c   1.000
_cell.angle_alpha   90.00
_cell.angle_beta   90.00
_cell.angle_gamma   90.00
#
_symmetry.space_group_name_H-M   'P 1'
#
loop_
_entity.id
_entity.type
_entity.pdbx_description
1 polymer ?
#
loop_
_entity_poly.entity_id
_entity_poly.type
_entity_poly.pdbx_seq_one_letter_code
_entity_poly.pdbx_strand_id
1 'polypeptide(L)'
;MPLEGERPHTLEEYSLDHFRPPPKRTLTLTLSSARKRDGEHLWRHSREPLKQPLLKKLLNKEEELSQEACLAYNALMKYMGDLPSKRSRSGNELTDQIFEAPLKHEILRDEIYCQIMKQLTDNKNRISEERGWELMWLASGLFAPSQILLKELMAFLRTRAHPISIDSMQRLQKTLKVGQRKYPPHLVEVEAIQHKTTQIFHKVYFPDDTDEAFEVDSGTRAKDFCSNIAHRLSLRSPEGFSLFVKIADKVISVPENDFFFDFVRHLTDWIRKARPTKNDVIPQFTYQVFFMKKLWTHTVPGKDRNADVIFHYHQELPKLLRGYHKCSREDAAYLASLVR
;
A
#
# COMPACT_ATOMS: atom_id res chain seq x y z
N MET A 1 6.12 7.73 24.68
CA MET A 1 5.52 6.89 25.73
C MET A 1 4.26 7.61 26.20
N PRO A 2 3.11 6.91 26.37
CA PRO A 2 1.94 7.53 26.99
C PRO A 2 2.33 8.10 28.35
N LEU A 3 1.77 9.25 28.74
CA LEU A 3 1.87 9.71 30.11
C LEU A 3 1.16 8.65 30.99
N GLU A 4 1.85 8.13 32.00
CA GLU A 4 1.28 7.12 32.91
C GLU A 4 -0.06 7.62 33.47
N GLY A 5 -1.13 6.86 33.25
CA GLY A 5 -2.47 7.12 33.82
C GLY A 5 -3.52 7.72 32.87
N GLU A 6 -3.17 8.09 31.64
CA GLU A 6 -4.15 8.62 30.69
C GLU A 6 -4.99 7.49 30.05
N ARG A 7 -6.32 7.59 30.12
CA ARG A 7 -7.20 6.59 29.48
C ARG A 7 -6.99 6.62 27.97
N PRO A 8 -6.97 5.46 27.28
CA PRO A 8 -6.83 5.43 25.84
C PRO A 8 -7.98 6.17 25.15
N HIS A 9 -7.65 7.07 24.20
CA HIS A 9 -8.61 7.90 23.47
C HIS A 9 -9.59 7.06 22.65
N THR A 10 -10.89 7.37 22.69
CA THR A 10 -11.95 6.68 21.93
C THR A 10 -12.69 7.63 21.01
N LEU A 11 -13.52 7.09 20.11
CA LEU A 11 -14.44 7.90 19.30
C LEU A 11 -15.78 8.18 19.99
N GLU A 12 -15.88 8.04 21.31
CA GLU A 12 -17.14 8.22 22.03
C GLU A 12 -17.70 9.63 21.84
N GLU A 13 -16.92 10.66 22.17
CA GLU A 13 -17.32 12.07 22.00
C GLU A 13 -17.54 12.42 20.52
N TYR A 14 -16.60 12.03 19.65
CA TYR A 14 -16.70 12.23 18.21
C TYR A 14 -18.00 11.63 17.63
N SER A 15 -18.43 10.47 18.15
CA SER A 15 -19.62 9.78 17.63
C SER A 15 -20.92 10.54 17.89
N LEU A 16 -21.00 11.35 18.94
CA LEU A 16 -22.20 12.13 19.28
C LEU A 16 -22.57 13.08 18.15
N ASP A 17 -21.57 13.70 17.53
CA ASP A 17 -21.75 14.69 16.48
C ASP A 17 -21.62 14.11 15.08
N HIS A 18 -20.87 13.02 14.88
CA HIS A 18 -20.53 12.57 13.53
C HIS A 18 -21.12 11.21 13.15
N PHE A 19 -21.45 10.36 14.11
CA PHE A 19 -22.02 9.05 13.80
C PHE A 19 -23.53 9.15 13.59
N ARG A 20 -24.08 8.18 12.87
CA ARG A 20 -25.52 8.01 12.76
C ARG A 20 -26.12 7.64 14.12
N PRO A 21 -27.39 7.99 14.38
CA PRO A 21 -28.08 7.47 15.54
C PRO A 21 -28.16 5.94 15.48
N PRO A 22 -28.11 5.24 16.63
CA PRO A 22 -28.37 3.81 16.67
C PRO A 22 -29.80 3.52 16.18
N PRO A 23 -30.06 2.33 15.62
CA PRO A 23 -31.40 1.96 15.17
C PRO A 23 -32.41 2.11 16.33
N LYS A 24 -33.54 2.77 16.08
CA LYS A 24 -34.63 2.82 17.06
C LYS A 24 -35.10 1.39 17.32
N ARG A 25 -34.96 0.90 18.56
CA ARG A 25 -35.43 -0.44 18.96
C ARG A 25 -36.94 -0.52 18.69
N THR A 26 -37.35 -1.35 17.74
CA THR A 26 -38.75 -1.79 17.65
C THR A 26 -39.01 -2.70 18.86
N LEU A 27 -39.95 -2.35 19.73
CA LEU A 27 -40.29 -3.13 20.92
C LEU A 27 -40.93 -4.45 20.51
N THR A 28 -40.11 -5.47 20.21
CA THR A 28 -40.58 -6.85 20.11
C THR A 28 -40.35 -7.54 21.46
N LEU A 29 -41.43 -7.66 22.24
CA LEU A 29 -41.44 -8.34 23.54
C LEU A 29 -41.19 -9.85 23.32
N THR A 30 -39.94 -10.27 23.37
CA THR A 30 -39.56 -11.69 23.54
C THR A 30 -38.58 -11.83 24.71
N LEU A 31 -38.83 -12.84 25.54
CA LEU A 31 -38.24 -13.10 26.86
C LEU A 31 -36.72 -13.40 26.86
N SER A 32 -36.05 -13.40 25.70
CA SER A 32 -34.62 -13.68 25.57
C SER A 32 -33.71 -12.43 25.55
N SER A 33 -34.29 -11.22 25.59
CA SER A 33 -33.54 -9.96 25.43
C SER A 33 -32.81 -9.45 26.69
N ALA A 34 -32.97 -10.10 27.84
CA ALA A 34 -32.40 -9.64 29.12
C ALA A 34 -30.85 -9.63 29.19
N ARG A 35 -30.15 -10.22 28.21
CA ARG A 35 -28.68 -10.17 28.10
C ARG A 35 -28.14 -9.05 27.20
N LYS A 36 -28.96 -8.34 26.42
CA LYS A 36 -28.53 -7.20 25.57
C LYS A 36 -28.69 -5.85 26.29
N ARG A 37 -28.15 -5.78 27.52
CA ARG A 37 -28.32 -4.65 28.44
C ARG A 37 -27.28 -3.54 28.27
N ASP A 38 -26.16 -3.81 27.58
CA ASP A 38 -25.20 -2.78 27.18
C ASP A 38 -25.71 -2.13 25.88
N GLY A 39 -25.85 -0.81 25.86
CA GLY A 39 -26.25 -0.09 24.66
C GLY A 39 -25.31 -0.43 23.51
N GLU A 40 -25.84 -0.57 22.29
CA GLU A 40 -24.99 -0.83 21.11
C GLU A 40 -24.22 0.44 20.77
N HIS A 41 -23.08 0.66 21.42
CA HIS A 41 -22.24 1.81 21.19
C HIS A 41 -21.56 1.66 19.82
N LEU A 42 -21.94 2.51 18.87
CA LEU A 42 -21.44 2.44 17.49
C LEU A 42 -19.93 2.72 17.38
N TRP A 43 -19.29 3.28 18.40
CA TRP A 43 -17.87 3.62 18.43
C TRP A 43 -16.95 2.55 19.06
N ARG A 44 -17.49 1.46 19.63
CA ARG A 44 -16.70 0.37 20.25
C ARG A 44 -16.77 -0.95 19.46
N HIS A 45 -15.82 -1.85 19.68
CA HIS A 45 -15.73 -3.13 18.97
C HIS A 45 -17.04 -3.92 19.02
N SER A 46 -17.46 -4.45 17.87
CA SER A 46 -18.61 -5.33 17.73
C SER A 46 -18.29 -6.49 16.79
N ARG A 47 -19.00 -7.61 16.98
CA ARG A 47 -19.02 -8.75 16.05
C ARG A 47 -20.27 -8.76 15.16
N GLU A 48 -21.14 -7.77 15.29
CA GLU A 48 -22.31 -7.61 14.43
C GLU A 48 -21.93 -6.77 13.19
N PRO A 49 -22.19 -7.25 11.96
CA PRO A 49 -21.95 -6.46 10.74
C PRO A 49 -22.73 -5.16 10.71
N LEU A 50 -22.15 -4.11 10.12
CA LEU A 50 -22.85 -2.86 9.85
C LEU A 50 -23.83 -3.04 8.68
N LYS A 51 -25.08 -2.61 8.90
CA LYS A 51 -26.12 -2.48 7.86
C LYS A 51 -26.15 -1.09 7.23
N GLN A 52 -25.53 -0.12 7.89
CA GLN A 52 -25.44 1.29 7.49
C GLN A 52 -24.08 1.84 7.98
N PRO A 53 -23.47 2.77 7.23
CA PRO A 53 -22.19 3.39 7.59
C PRO A 53 -22.22 4.01 8.99
N LEU A 54 -21.06 4.15 9.63
CA LEU A 54 -20.94 4.82 10.92
C LEU A 54 -21.26 6.30 10.77
N LEU A 55 -20.69 6.98 9.78
CA LEU A 55 -20.78 8.42 9.64
C LEU A 55 -22.13 8.87 9.05
N LYS A 56 -22.83 9.77 9.75
CA LYS A 56 -24.13 10.29 9.33
C LYS A 56 -24.09 11.01 7.97
N LYS A 57 -22.93 11.56 7.60
CA LYS A 57 -22.72 12.23 6.31
C LYS A 57 -22.87 11.31 5.09
N LEU A 58 -22.79 9.99 5.28
CA LEU A 58 -22.94 8.98 4.23
C LEU A 58 -24.38 8.48 4.06
N LEU A 59 -25.27 8.71 5.03
CA LEU A 59 -26.64 8.18 4.99
C LEU A 59 -27.53 8.79 3.89
N ASN A 60 -27.25 10.04 3.49
CA ASN A 60 -28.17 10.84 2.66
C ASN A 60 -27.57 11.29 1.32
N LYS A 61 -26.38 10.82 0.96
CA LYS A 61 -25.69 11.30 -0.25
C LYS A 61 -25.87 10.36 -1.43
N GLU A 62 -25.50 9.09 -1.31
CA GLU A 62 -25.62 8.08 -2.38
C GLU A 62 -25.75 6.69 -1.75
N GLU A 63 -26.74 5.90 -2.18
CA GLU A 63 -26.96 4.54 -1.68
C GLU A 63 -25.75 3.62 -1.94
N GLU A 64 -25.05 3.86 -3.06
CA GLU A 64 -23.83 3.16 -3.46
C GLU A 64 -22.69 3.35 -2.44
N LEU A 65 -22.38 4.58 -2.02
CA LEU A 65 -21.34 4.85 -1.03
C LEU A 65 -21.65 4.23 0.34
N SER A 66 -22.92 4.21 0.73
CA SER A 66 -23.38 3.53 1.95
C SER A 66 -23.16 2.03 1.87
N GLN A 67 -23.43 1.43 0.71
CA GLN A 67 -23.17 0.01 0.45
C GLN A 67 -21.66 -0.30 0.45
N GLU A 68 -20.84 0.52 -0.21
CA GLU A 68 -19.38 0.38 -0.21
C GLU A 68 -18.80 0.44 1.21
N ALA A 69 -19.26 1.37 2.04
CA ALA A 69 -18.85 1.44 3.44
C ALA A 69 -19.18 0.16 4.24
N CYS A 70 -20.36 -0.42 4.01
CA CYS A 70 -20.76 -1.67 4.67
C CYS A 70 -19.99 -2.88 4.14
N LEU A 71 -19.69 -2.92 2.83
CA LEU A 71 -18.87 -3.96 2.22
C LEU A 71 -17.42 -3.91 2.77
N ALA A 72 -16.84 -2.72 2.87
CA ALA A 72 -15.53 -2.52 3.47
C ALA A 72 -15.50 -2.98 4.93
N TYR A 73 -16.52 -2.66 5.72
CA TYR A 73 -16.61 -3.14 7.11
C TYR A 73 -16.69 -4.68 7.19
N ASN A 74 -17.49 -5.31 6.32
CA ASN A 74 -17.56 -6.77 6.27
C ASN A 74 -16.20 -7.40 5.91
N ALA A 75 -15.46 -6.82 4.96
CA ALA A 75 -14.14 -7.27 4.60
C ALA A 75 -13.12 -7.06 5.74
N LEU A 76 -13.21 -5.93 6.45
CA LEU A 76 -12.42 -5.62 7.65
C LEU A 76 -12.66 -6.66 8.75
N MET A 77 -13.91 -7.00 9.06
CA MET A 77 -14.22 -8.03 10.05
C MET A 77 -13.73 -9.43 9.64
N LYS A 78 -13.83 -9.77 8.35
CA LYS A 78 -13.26 -11.03 7.81
C LYS A 78 -11.74 -11.05 7.94
N TYR A 79 -11.06 -9.94 7.66
CA TYR A 79 -9.62 -9.82 7.83
C TYR A 79 -9.22 -10.03 9.30
N MET A 80 -9.93 -9.36 10.22
CA MET A 80 -9.72 -9.47 11.66
C MET A 80 -10.10 -10.84 12.25
N GLY A 81 -10.81 -11.68 11.49
CA GLY A 81 -11.25 -13.00 11.94
C GLY A 81 -12.49 -12.98 12.82
N ASP A 82 -13.22 -11.87 12.86
CA ASP A 82 -14.49 -11.74 13.58
C ASP A 82 -15.69 -12.23 12.77
N LEU A 83 -15.51 -12.40 11.44
CA LEU A 83 -16.45 -13.08 10.56
C LEU A 83 -15.79 -14.25 9.81
N PRO A 84 -16.54 -15.32 9.51
CA PRO A 84 -16.02 -16.40 8.68
C PRO A 84 -15.70 -15.91 7.27
N SER A 85 -14.58 -16.36 6.73
CA SER A 85 -14.14 -16.06 5.37
C SER A 85 -13.77 -17.36 4.66
N LYS A 86 -14.25 -17.53 3.43
CA LYS A 86 -13.77 -18.57 2.52
C LYS A 86 -12.44 -18.21 1.86
N ARG A 87 -12.06 -16.93 1.93
CA ARG A 87 -10.85 -16.38 1.30
C ARG A 87 -9.70 -16.37 2.31
N SER A 88 -8.54 -16.79 1.85
CA SER A 88 -7.31 -16.76 2.65
C SER A 88 -6.89 -15.32 2.95
N ARG A 89 -6.31 -15.11 4.13
CA ARG A 89 -5.66 -13.84 4.52
C ARG A 89 -4.29 -13.65 3.85
N SER A 90 -3.74 -14.70 3.23
CA SER A 90 -2.44 -14.65 2.53
C SER A 90 -2.46 -13.83 1.24
N GLY A 91 -3.63 -13.42 0.75
CA GLY A 91 -3.76 -12.53 -0.42
C GLY A 91 -4.16 -11.11 -0.01
N ASN A 92 -4.27 -10.24 -1.01
CA ASN A 92 -4.69 -8.84 -0.83
C ASN A 92 -6.18 -8.60 -1.17
N GLU A 93 -6.98 -9.65 -1.40
CA GLU A 93 -8.39 -9.50 -1.81
C GLU A 93 -9.27 -8.82 -0.76
N LEU A 94 -9.02 -9.08 0.52
CA LEU A 94 -9.75 -8.44 1.61
C LEU A 94 -9.31 -6.98 1.76
N THR A 95 -8.01 -6.71 1.69
CA THR A 95 -7.49 -5.34 1.74
C THR A 95 -7.94 -4.52 0.53
N ASP A 96 -8.07 -5.12 -0.65
CA ASP A 96 -8.65 -4.47 -1.81
C ASP A 96 -10.10 -4.04 -1.55
N GLN A 97 -10.94 -4.94 -1.02
CA GLN A 97 -12.33 -4.63 -0.65
C GLN A 97 -12.45 -3.55 0.43
N ILE A 98 -11.46 -3.43 1.33
CA ILE A 98 -11.45 -2.40 2.38
C ILE A 98 -11.03 -1.04 1.81
N PHE A 99 -10.02 -1.01 0.93
CA PHE A 99 -9.32 0.23 0.56
C PHE A 99 -9.60 0.74 -0.86
N GLU A 100 -10.21 -0.03 -1.76
CA GLU A 100 -10.47 0.43 -3.13
C GLU A 100 -11.46 1.61 -3.18
N ALA A 101 -12.59 1.51 -2.48
CA ALA A 101 -13.60 2.56 -2.41
C ALA A 101 -13.09 3.90 -1.83
N PRO A 102 -12.42 3.98 -0.66
CA PRO A 102 -11.91 5.25 -0.10
C PRO A 102 -10.78 5.89 -0.91
N LEU A 103 -10.11 5.13 -1.79
CA LEU A 103 -9.13 5.67 -2.73
C LEU A 103 -9.80 6.36 -3.93
N LYS A 104 -10.99 5.92 -4.33
CA LYS A 104 -11.82 6.55 -5.37
C LYS A 104 -12.68 7.69 -4.82
N HIS A 105 -13.26 7.51 -3.63
CA HIS A 105 -14.22 8.43 -3.03
C HIS A 105 -13.72 8.94 -1.68
N GLU A 106 -13.19 10.17 -1.66
CA GLU A 106 -12.53 10.74 -0.47
C GLU A 106 -13.43 10.78 0.78
N ILE A 107 -14.75 10.89 0.58
CA ILE A 107 -15.74 10.93 1.66
C ILE A 107 -15.75 9.65 2.52
N LEU A 108 -15.30 8.52 1.96
CA LEU A 108 -15.22 7.22 2.64
C LEU A 108 -13.93 7.05 3.47
N ARG A 109 -12.92 7.91 3.30
CA ARG A 109 -11.65 7.78 4.05
C ARG A 109 -11.87 7.87 5.56
N ASP A 110 -12.68 8.85 5.98
CA ASP A 110 -13.05 9.00 7.39
C ASP A 110 -13.80 7.77 7.92
N GLU A 111 -14.66 7.19 7.11
CA GLU A 111 -15.47 6.03 7.47
C GLU A 111 -14.56 4.83 7.76
N ILE A 112 -13.58 4.56 6.90
CA ILE A 112 -12.62 3.45 7.11
C ILE A 112 -11.80 3.66 8.38
N TYR A 113 -11.29 4.87 8.64
CA TYR A 113 -10.59 5.15 9.89
C TYR A 113 -11.48 4.97 11.12
N CYS A 114 -12.74 5.43 11.06
CA CYS A 114 -13.72 5.22 12.13
C CYS A 114 -14.00 3.73 12.36
N GLN A 115 -14.16 2.95 11.29
CA GLN A 115 -14.40 1.51 11.36
C GLN A 115 -13.22 0.76 11.99
N ILE A 116 -11.98 1.09 11.61
CA ILE A 116 -10.77 0.49 12.20
C ILE A 116 -10.65 0.88 13.68
N MET A 117 -10.76 2.17 14.02
CA MET A 117 -10.69 2.64 15.41
C MET A 117 -11.79 2.03 16.28
N LYS A 118 -13.01 1.87 15.75
CA LYS A 118 -14.10 1.15 16.40
C LYS A 118 -13.68 -0.27 16.76
N GLN A 119 -13.18 -1.04 15.80
CA GLN A 119 -12.80 -2.43 16.02
C GLN A 119 -11.54 -2.61 16.88
N LEU A 120 -10.75 -1.55 17.07
CA LEU A 120 -9.63 -1.50 18.02
C LEU A 120 -10.02 -1.00 19.41
N THR A 121 -11.21 -0.41 19.58
CA THR A 121 -11.68 0.10 20.88
C THR A 121 -12.40 -1.00 21.65
N ASP A 122 -11.94 -1.31 22.86
CA ASP A 122 -12.47 -2.38 23.73
C ASP A 122 -12.48 -3.78 23.10
N ASN A 123 -11.56 -4.06 22.18
CA ASN A 123 -11.46 -5.38 21.57
C ASN A 123 -10.79 -6.38 22.52
N LYS A 124 -11.57 -7.32 23.08
CA LYS A 124 -11.06 -8.35 23.99
C LYS A 124 -10.36 -9.51 23.27
N ASN A 125 -10.50 -9.60 21.95
CA ASN A 125 -9.87 -10.64 21.14
C ASN A 125 -8.52 -10.14 20.62
N ARG A 126 -7.43 -10.52 21.30
CA ARG A 126 -6.06 -10.11 20.94
C ARG A 126 -5.70 -10.40 19.48
N ILE A 127 -6.15 -11.54 18.93
CA ILE A 127 -5.86 -11.89 17.53
C ILE A 127 -6.59 -10.94 16.57
N SER A 128 -7.83 -10.58 16.88
CA SER A 128 -8.58 -9.59 16.10
C SER A 128 -7.92 -8.22 16.23
N GLU A 129 -7.61 -7.77 17.44
CA GLU A 129 -6.94 -6.49 17.70
C GLU A 129 -5.62 -6.34 16.94
N GLU A 130 -4.74 -7.34 17.00
CA GLU A 130 -3.48 -7.39 16.24
C GLU A 130 -3.70 -7.18 14.74
N ARG A 131 -4.72 -7.84 14.17
CA ARG A 131 -5.06 -7.70 12.75
C ARG A 131 -5.70 -6.35 12.44
N GLY A 132 -6.44 -5.75 13.37
CA GLY A 132 -6.93 -4.38 13.26
C GLY A 132 -5.79 -3.36 13.17
N TRP A 133 -4.71 -3.58 13.93
CA TRP A 133 -3.52 -2.74 13.88
C TRP A 133 -2.77 -2.83 12.55
N GLU A 134 -2.75 -3.99 11.92
CA GLU A 134 -2.22 -4.14 10.56
C GLU A 134 -3.03 -3.30 9.55
N LEU A 135 -4.36 -3.30 9.67
CA LEU A 135 -5.22 -2.47 8.82
C LEU A 135 -5.01 -0.96 9.08
N MET A 136 -4.79 -0.57 10.33
CA MET A 136 -4.42 0.82 10.67
C MET A 136 -3.09 1.23 10.02
N TRP A 137 -2.10 0.35 10.05
CA TRP A 137 -0.79 0.58 9.45
C TRP A 137 -0.84 0.67 7.92
N LEU A 138 -1.69 -0.15 7.29
CA LEU A 138 -1.96 -0.07 5.85
C LEU A 138 -2.67 1.24 5.51
N ALA A 139 -3.77 1.56 6.17
CA ALA A 139 -4.56 2.79 5.93
C ALA A 139 -3.70 4.06 6.03
N SER A 140 -2.85 4.15 7.07
CA SER A 140 -1.98 5.31 7.31
C SER A 140 -0.94 5.57 6.22
N GLY A 141 -0.59 4.55 5.42
CA GLY A 141 0.29 4.68 4.26
C GLY A 141 -0.42 4.96 2.93
N LEU A 142 -1.75 4.91 2.90
CA LEU A 142 -2.53 5.10 1.67
C LEU A 142 -3.12 6.50 1.56
N PHE A 143 -3.82 6.95 2.60
CA PHE A 143 -4.59 8.20 2.58
C PHE A 143 -4.71 8.81 3.96
N ALA A 144 -4.92 10.12 4.01
CA ALA A 144 -5.18 10.84 5.25
C ALA A 144 -6.70 11.00 5.47
N PRO A 145 -7.18 11.02 6.74
CA PRO A 145 -8.54 11.42 7.02
C PRO A 145 -8.73 12.94 6.81
N SER A 146 -9.97 13.41 6.93
CA SER A 146 -10.28 14.83 7.01
C SER A 146 -9.62 15.50 8.21
N GLN A 147 -9.42 16.82 8.15
CA GLN A 147 -8.78 17.58 9.23
C GLN A 147 -9.52 17.45 10.58
N ILE A 148 -10.83 17.22 10.56
CA ILE A 148 -11.65 17.01 11.76
C ILE A 148 -11.27 15.66 12.40
N LEU A 149 -11.36 14.56 11.64
CA LEU A 149 -11.03 13.24 12.16
C LEU A 149 -9.52 13.05 12.41
N LEU A 150 -8.65 13.79 11.72
CA LEU A 150 -7.21 13.71 11.91
C LEU A 150 -6.80 13.97 13.36
N LYS A 151 -7.48 14.89 14.06
CA LYS A 151 -7.23 15.17 15.48
C LYS A 151 -7.52 13.94 16.34
N GLU A 152 -8.68 13.32 16.13
CA GLU A 152 -9.11 12.09 16.81
C GLU A 152 -8.15 10.94 16.53
N LEU A 153 -7.77 10.72 15.27
CA LEU A 153 -6.87 9.65 14.87
C LEU A 153 -5.48 9.83 15.52
N MET A 154 -4.94 11.06 15.53
CA MET A 154 -3.66 11.32 16.16
C MET A 154 -3.71 11.12 17.68
N ALA A 155 -4.79 11.53 18.35
CA ALA A 155 -5.00 11.24 19.78
C ALA A 155 -5.13 9.73 20.04
N PHE A 156 -5.90 9.03 19.20
CA PHE A 156 -6.04 7.59 19.22
C PHE A 156 -4.69 6.90 19.10
N LEU A 157 -3.87 7.22 18.10
CA LEU A 157 -2.57 6.58 17.91
C LEU A 157 -1.60 6.85 19.06
N ARG A 158 -1.55 8.08 19.59
CA ARG A 158 -0.63 8.45 20.69
C ARG A 158 -0.93 7.77 22.02
N THR A 159 -2.21 7.52 22.31
CA THR A 159 -2.66 6.97 23.60
C THR A 159 -2.69 5.44 23.63
N ARG A 160 -2.25 4.78 22.54
CA ARG A 160 -2.23 3.31 22.43
C ARG A 160 -0.82 2.79 22.65
N ALA A 161 -0.67 1.86 23.59
CA ALA A 161 0.61 1.22 23.92
C ALA A 161 1.09 0.18 22.88
N HIS A 162 0.37 0.02 21.77
CA HIS A 162 0.69 -0.96 20.75
C HIS A 162 1.88 -0.48 19.86
N PRO A 163 2.91 -1.29 19.57
CA PRO A 163 4.08 -0.84 18.82
C PRO A 163 3.75 -0.19 17.47
N ILE A 164 2.82 -0.80 16.73
CA ILE A 164 2.37 -0.33 15.40
C ILE A 164 1.66 1.04 15.46
N SER A 165 1.22 1.51 16.62
CA SER A 165 0.55 2.82 16.74
C SER A 165 1.50 3.97 16.36
N ILE A 166 2.76 3.90 16.79
CA ILE A 166 3.77 4.92 16.53
C ILE A 166 4.18 4.90 15.05
N ASP A 167 4.45 3.72 14.50
CA ASP A 167 4.72 3.55 13.07
C ASP A 167 3.56 4.08 12.21
N SER A 168 2.31 3.76 12.58
CA SER A 168 1.13 4.25 11.85
C SER A 168 1.03 5.78 11.91
N MET A 169 1.39 6.40 13.04
CA MET A 169 1.42 7.86 13.18
C MET A 169 2.49 8.50 12.31
N GLN A 170 3.70 7.93 12.27
CA GLN A 170 4.80 8.41 11.42
C GLN A 170 4.46 8.26 9.93
N ARG A 171 3.87 7.12 9.56
CA ARG A 171 3.39 6.87 8.19
C ARG A 171 2.32 7.86 7.77
N LEU A 172 1.34 8.13 8.63
CA LEU A 172 0.31 9.13 8.37
C LEU A 172 0.91 10.52 8.16
N GLN A 173 1.90 10.92 8.98
CA GLN A 173 2.62 12.18 8.79
C GLN A 173 3.37 12.22 7.45
N LYS A 174 3.95 11.11 7.01
CA LYS A 174 4.56 11.01 5.68
C LYS A 174 3.51 11.17 4.59
N THR A 175 2.39 10.45 4.66
CA THR A 175 1.26 10.53 3.72
C THR A 175 0.72 11.96 3.58
N LEU A 176 0.59 12.69 4.68
CA LEU A 176 0.19 14.11 4.67
C LEU A 176 1.17 15.01 3.89
N LYS A 177 2.46 14.68 3.88
CA LYS A 177 3.51 15.45 3.16
C LYS A 177 3.64 15.02 1.70
N VAL A 178 3.66 13.72 1.44
CA VAL A 178 3.96 13.18 0.11
C VAL A 178 2.72 13.05 -0.76
N GLY A 179 1.52 13.11 -0.19
CA GLY A 179 0.26 12.91 -0.88
C GLY A 179 -0.27 11.47 -0.75
N GLN A 180 -1.40 11.22 -1.40
CA GLN A 180 -2.20 10.02 -1.20
C GLN A 180 -2.04 9.06 -2.39
N ARG A 181 -2.09 7.76 -2.10
CA ARG A 181 -2.06 6.67 -3.08
C ARG A 181 -3.30 6.67 -3.95
N LYS A 182 -3.22 6.01 -5.11
CA LYS A 182 -4.35 5.81 -6.04
C LYS A 182 -4.87 4.38 -6.05
N TYR A 183 -4.04 3.41 -5.67
CA TYR A 183 -4.40 1.99 -5.67
C TYR A 183 -4.26 1.37 -4.28
N PRO A 184 -5.03 0.29 -3.98
CA PRO A 184 -4.93 -0.43 -2.72
C PRO A 184 -3.52 -0.96 -2.43
N PRO A 185 -3.24 -1.39 -1.19
CA PRO A 185 -1.95 -1.94 -0.81
C PRO A 185 -1.49 -3.06 -1.75
N HIS A 186 -0.23 -3.01 -2.15
CA HIS A 186 0.39 -4.10 -2.87
C HIS A 186 0.55 -5.31 -1.93
N LEU A 187 0.58 -6.53 -2.50
CA LEU A 187 0.69 -7.77 -1.70
C LEU A 187 1.91 -7.75 -0.77
N VAL A 188 3.05 -7.22 -1.24
CA VAL A 188 4.27 -7.05 -0.45
C VAL A 188 4.03 -6.19 0.81
N GLU A 189 3.20 -5.14 0.72
CA GLU A 189 2.85 -4.29 1.87
C GLU A 189 2.00 -5.07 2.88
N VAL A 190 1.08 -5.91 2.39
CA VAL A 190 0.21 -6.76 3.21
C VAL A 190 1.01 -7.86 3.90
N GLU A 191 1.87 -8.58 3.17
CA GLU A 191 2.71 -9.65 3.72
C GLU A 191 3.70 -9.13 4.77
N ALA A 192 4.31 -7.97 4.54
CA ALA A 192 5.26 -7.38 5.47
C ALA A 192 4.63 -7.16 6.85
N ILE A 193 3.46 -6.52 6.91
CA ILE A 193 2.82 -6.22 8.19
C ILE A 193 2.22 -7.48 8.84
N GLN A 194 1.79 -8.46 8.05
CA GLN A 194 1.37 -9.78 8.56
C GLN A 194 2.51 -10.56 9.20
N HIS A 195 3.74 -10.42 8.68
CA HIS A 195 4.97 -10.96 9.27
C HIS A 195 5.57 -10.05 10.35
N LYS A 196 4.83 -9.03 10.81
CA LYS A 196 5.24 -8.11 11.89
C LYS A 196 6.49 -7.29 11.57
N THR A 197 6.72 -7.03 10.28
CA THR A 197 7.79 -6.14 9.81
C THR A 197 7.19 -4.86 9.22
N THR A 198 7.68 -3.70 9.66
CA THR A 198 7.24 -2.39 9.12
C THR A 198 8.20 -1.85 8.06
N GLN A 199 9.36 -2.49 7.87
CA GLN A 199 10.33 -2.19 6.82
C GLN A 199 10.12 -3.13 5.64
N ILE A 200 10.07 -2.59 4.43
CA ILE A 200 9.88 -3.36 3.20
C ILE A 200 11.14 -3.20 2.35
N PHE A 201 11.75 -4.32 1.97
CA PHE A 201 12.87 -4.33 1.05
C PHE A 201 12.42 -4.89 -0.30
N HIS A 202 12.67 -4.12 -1.37
CA HIS A 202 12.39 -4.53 -2.73
C HIS A 202 13.70 -4.78 -3.48
N LYS A 203 13.79 -5.97 -4.09
CA LYS A 203 14.93 -6.33 -4.95
C LYS A 203 14.91 -5.52 -6.25
N VAL A 204 16.07 -5.02 -6.65
CA VAL A 204 16.32 -4.28 -7.89
C VAL A 204 17.47 -4.95 -8.62
N TYR A 205 17.25 -5.26 -9.90
CA TYR A 205 18.22 -5.89 -10.78
C TYR A 205 18.95 -4.84 -11.62
N PHE A 206 20.22 -5.11 -11.92
CA PHE A 206 21.09 -4.24 -12.69
C PHE A 206 21.54 -4.91 -14.00
N PRO A 207 22.00 -4.13 -15.01
CA PRO A 207 22.43 -4.69 -16.29
C PRO A 207 23.64 -5.63 -16.24
N ASP A 208 24.46 -5.55 -15.20
CA ASP A 208 25.63 -6.41 -14.97
C ASP A 208 25.29 -7.77 -14.34
N ASP A 209 24.03 -8.19 -14.44
CA ASP A 209 23.47 -9.42 -13.86
C ASP A 209 23.52 -9.50 -12.32
N THR A 210 23.77 -8.37 -11.64
CA THR A 210 23.67 -8.28 -10.18
C THR A 210 22.30 -7.79 -9.69
N ASP A 211 22.03 -7.97 -8.41
CA ASP A 211 20.85 -7.42 -7.74
C ASP A 211 21.13 -6.94 -6.32
N GLU A 212 20.39 -5.93 -5.87
CA GLU A 212 20.43 -5.44 -4.48
C GLU A 212 19.02 -5.22 -3.94
N ALA A 213 18.87 -5.32 -2.61
CA ALA A 213 17.63 -5.03 -1.91
C ALA A 213 17.61 -3.59 -1.37
N PHE A 214 16.57 -2.84 -1.69
CA PHE A 214 16.39 -1.45 -1.29
C PHE A 214 15.16 -1.27 -0.43
N GLU A 215 15.28 -0.48 0.64
CA GLU A 215 14.13 -0.11 1.46
C GLU A 215 13.17 0.78 0.66
N VAL A 216 11.89 0.40 0.67
CA VAL A 216 10.79 1.15 0.09
C VAL A 216 9.65 1.23 1.11
N ASP A 217 8.82 2.25 0.99
CA ASP A 217 7.57 2.31 1.75
C ASP A 217 6.41 2.72 0.84
N SER A 218 5.21 2.78 1.44
CA SER A 218 3.97 3.10 0.74
C SER A 218 4.01 4.46 0.04
N GLY A 219 4.85 5.40 0.49
CA GLY A 219 5.01 6.73 -0.08
C GLY A 219 6.21 6.90 -1.02
N THR A 220 6.99 5.85 -1.30
CA THR A 220 8.15 5.93 -2.18
C THR A 220 7.74 6.22 -3.63
N ARG A 221 8.21 7.34 -4.19
CA ARG A 221 8.07 7.64 -5.62
C ARG A 221 9.25 7.11 -6.41
N ALA A 222 9.07 6.88 -7.71
CA ALA A 222 10.10 6.32 -8.56
C ALA A 222 11.39 7.17 -8.58
N LYS A 223 11.29 8.50 -8.59
CA LYS A 223 12.46 9.39 -8.53
C LYS A 223 13.25 9.28 -7.23
N ASP A 224 12.56 9.13 -6.10
CA ASP A 224 13.20 9.00 -4.79
C ASP A 224 13.92 7.65 -4.72
N PHE A 225 13.26 6.60 -5.25
CA PHE A 225 13.85 5.29 -5.37
C PHE A 225 15.09 5.28 -6.29
N CYS A 226 15.01 5.89 -7.49
CA CYS A 226 16.16 6.08 -8.37
C CYS A 226 17.32 6.80 -7.67
N SER A 227 17.01 7.85 -6.90
CA SER A 227 18.02 8.63 -6.16
C SER A 227 18.71 7.80 -5.09
N ASN A 228 17.95 6.98 -4.34
CA ASN A 228 18.48 6.07 -3.34
C ASN A 228 19.40 5.00 -3.96
N ILE A 229 19.01 4.43 -5.10
CA ILE A 229 19.83 3.46 -5.83
C ILE A 229 21.12 4.12 -6.33
N ALA A 230 21.02 5.27 -6.98
CA ALA A 230 22.19 6.00 -7.48
C ALA A 230 23.16 6.37 -6.36
N HIS A 231 22.65 6.80 -5.20
CA HIS A 231 23.47 7.05 -4.02
C HIS A 231 24.16 5.78 -3.50
N ARG A 232 23.42 4.67 -3.36
CA ARG A 232 23.98 3.38 -2.91
C ARG A 232 25.10 2.89 -3.82
N LEU A 233 24.92 2.99 -5.14
CA LEU A 233 25.90 2.58 -6.13
C LEU A 233 27.00 3.63 -6.38
N SER A 234 26.99 4.73 -5.61
CA SER A 234 27.94 5.84 -5.74
C SER A 234 28.04 6.39 -7.17
N LEU A 235 26.90 6.53 -7.85
CA LEU A 235 26.84 7.19 -9.15
C LEU A 235 26.98 8.70 -8.98
N ARG A 236 27.63 9.38 -9.93
CA ARG A 236 27.78 10.84 -9.91
C ARG A 236 26.46 11.56 -10.15
N SER A 237 25.55 10.98 -10.94
CA SER A 237 24.24 11.57 -11.21
C SER A 237 23.20 10.50 -11.54
N PRO A 238 21.97 10.59 -10.98
CA PRO A 238 20.84 9.76 -11.40
C PRO A 238 20.23 10.21 -12.73
N GLU A 239 20.70 11.30 -13.34
CA GLU A 239 20.13 11.85 -14.58
C GLU A 239 20.08 10.81 -15.70
N GLY A 240 18.92 10.67 -16.33
CA GLY A 240 18.68 9.74 -17.43
C GLY A 240 18.55 8.28 -17.00
N PHE A 241 18.69 7.94 -15.72
CA PHE A 241 18.34 6.62 -15.18
C PHE A 241 16.87 6.53 -14.81
N SER A 242 16.31 5.33 -14.88
CA SER A 242 14.91 5.07 -14.56
C SER A 242 14.71 3.66 -14.04
N LEU A 243 13.62 3.46 -13.31
CA LEU A 243 13.11 2.14 -12.99
C LEU A 243 12.33 1.56 -14.18
N PHE A 244 12.43 0.25 -14.34
CA PHE A 244 11.67 -0.53 -15.30
C PHE A 244 11.05 -1.74 -14.61
N VAL A 245 9.78 -2.00 -14.87
CA VAL A 245 9.11 -3.22 -14.41
C VAL A 245 9.00 -4.20 -15.57
N LYS A 246 9.65 -5.35 -15.42
CA LYS A 246 9.52 -6.50 -16.33
C LYS A 246 8.45 -7.43 -15.77
N ILE A 247 7.38 -7.64 -16.53
CA ILE A 247 6.26 -8.52 -16.17
C ILE A 247 5.74 -9.22 -17.42
N ALA A 248 5.61 -10.54 -17.37
CA ALA A 248 5.36 -11.37 -18.55
C ALA A 248 6.34 -11.05 -19.70
N ASP A 249 5.82 -10.61 -20.86
CA ASP A 249 6.59 -10.21 -22.05
C ASP A 249 6.87 -8.70 -22.13
N LYS A 250 6.44 -7.92 -21.13
CA LYS A 250 6.52 -6.45 -21.15
C LYS A 250 7.65 -5.95 -20.25
N VAL A 251 8.30 -4.88 -20.69
CA VAL A 251 9.24 -4.09 -19.91
C VAL A 251 8.83 -2.64 -20.03
N ILE A 252 8.32 -2.06 -18.93
CA ILE A 252 7.76 -0.71 -18.93
C ILE A 252 8.52 0.18 -17.95
N SER A 253 8.93 1.36 -18.40
CA SER A 253 9.57 2.37 -17.54
C SER A 253 8.55 3.00 -16.59
N VAL A 254 8.95 3.16 -15.32
CA VAL A 254 8.13 3.79 -14.28
C VAL A 254 8.22 5.32 -14.41
N PRO A 255 7.10 6.05 -14.48
CA PRO A 255 7.11 7.51 -14.42
C PRO A 255 7.70 8.01 -13.10
N GLU A 256 8.61 9.00 -13.19
CA GLU A 256 9.40 9.49 -12.04
C GLU A 256 8.56 9.97 -10.85
N ASN A 257 7.38 10.55 -11.13
CA ASN A 257 6.49 11.08 -10.11
C ASN A 257 5.46 10.06 -9.61
N ASP A 258 5.36 8.86 -10.18
CA ASP A 258 4.41 7.87 -9.68
C ASP A 258 4.90 7.22 -8.38
N PHE A 259 3.96 6.89 -7.50
CA PHE A 259 4.26 6.00 -6.38
C PHE A 259 4.61 4.62 -6.93
N PHE A 260 5.71 4.05 -6.45
CA PHE A 260 6.24 2.79 -6.96
C PHE A 260 5.20 1.66 -6.90
N PHE A 261 4.55 1.46 -5.75
CA PHE A 261 3.53 0.43 -5.58
C PHE A 261 2.23 0.70 -6.36
N ASP A 262 1.88 1.98 -6.62
CA ASP A 262 0.74 2.29 -7.51
C ASP A 262 1.02 1.87 -8.95
N PHE A 263 2.23 2.17 -9.44
CA PHE A 263 2.60 1.80 -10.80
C PHE A 263 2.63 0.28 -10.98
N VAL A 264 3.28 -0.45 -10.05
CA VAL A 264 3.34 -1.92 -10.08
C VAL A 264 1.94 -2.53 -10.04
N ARG A 265 1.06 -2.00 -9.18
CA ARG A 265 -0.32 -2.47 -9.08
C ARG A 265 -1.10 -2.24 -10.37
N HIS A 266 -1.07 -1.01 -10.87
CA HIS A 266 -1.77 -0.64 -12.11
C HIS A 266 -1.30 -1.49 -13.30
N LEU A 267 0.02 -1.68 -13.44
CA LEU A 267 0.59 -2.49 -14.51
C LEU A 267 0.16 -3.96 -14.40
N THR A 268 0.17 -4.53 -13.19
CA THR A 268 -0.27 -5.91 -12.95
C THR A 268 -1.75 -6.10 -13.32
N ASP A 269 -2.61 -5.15 -12.93
CA ASP A 269 -4.04 -5.20 -13.25
C ASP A 269 -4.29 -5.02 -14.76
N TRP A 270 -3.53 -4.17 -15.43
CA TRP A 270 -3.58 -4.01 -16.89
C TRP A 270 -3.17 -5.30 -17.63
N ILE A 271 -2.08 -5.94 -17.22
CA ILE A 271 -1.63 -7.22 -17.80
C ILE A 271 -2.68 -8.31 -17.59
N ARG A 272 -3.28 -8.39 -16.39
CA ARG A 272 -4.34 -9.37 -16.08
C ARG A 272 -5.57 -9.18 -16.98
N LYS A 273 -6.01 -7.94 -17.18
CA LYS A 273 -7.13 -7.61 -18.09
C LYS A 273 -6.83 -7.94 -19.55
N ALA A 274 -5.60 -7.73 -20.00
CA ALA A 274 -5.19 -8.03 -21.37
C ALA A 274 -5.03 -9.55 -21.65
N ARG A 275 -4.93 -10.39 -20.60
CA ARG A 275 -4.72 -11.84 -20.70
C ARG A 275 -5.77 -12.62 -19.89
N PRO A 276 -7.06 -12.59 -20.30
CA PRO A 276 -8.11 -13.33 -19.61
C PRO A 276 -7.87 -14.84 -19.72
N THR A 277 -7.79 -15.54 -18.59
CA THR A 277 -7.70 -17.01 -18.55
C THR A 277 -9.09 -17.64 -18.69
N LYS A 278 -9.20 -18.71 -19.49
CA LYS A 278 -10.47 -19.43 -19.74
C LYS A 278 -10.89 -20.39 -18.61
N ASN A 279 -10.02 -20.67 -17.63
CA ASN A 279 -10.17 -21.81 -16.71
C ASN A 279 -10.18 -21.43 -15.21
N ASP A 280 -10.73 -20.29 -14.80
CA ASP A 280 -10.84 -19.83 -13.38
C ASP A 280 -9.54 -19.81 -12.54
N VAL A 281 -8.39 -20.21 -13.11
CA VAL A 281 -7.07 -20.08 -12.51
C VAL A 281 -6.58 -18.68 -12.82
N ILE A 282 -6.51 -17.84 -11.78
CA ILE A 282 -5.93 -16.50 -11.84
C ILE A 282 -4.41 -16.67 -11.95
N PRO A 283 -3.78 -16.28 -13.07
CA PRO A 283 -2.32 -16.38 -13.19
C PRO A 283 -1.67 -15.43 -12.18
N GLN A 284 -0.78 -15.97 -11.34
CA GLN A 284 0.11 -15.14 -10.54
C GLN A 284 1.22 -14.63 -11.45
N PHE A 285 1.24 -13.31 -11.66
CA PHE A 285 2.32 -12.67 -12.40
C PHE A 285 3.44 -12.31 -11.43
N THR A 286 4.62 -12.86 -11.66
CA THR A 286 5.85 -12.40 -11.03
C THR A 286 6.42 -11.25 -11.87
N TYR A 287 6.81 -10.16 -11.22
CA TYR A 287 7.51 -9.06 -11.86
C TYR A 287 8.93 -8.91 -11.31
N GLN A 288 9.80 -8.30 -12.11
CA GLN A 288 11.15 -7.89 -11.72
C GLN A 288 11.30 -6.39 -11.92
N VAL A 289 12.03 -5.73 -11.02
CA VAL A 289 12.32 -4.30 -11.12
C VAL A 289 13.77 -4.13 -11.53
N PHE A 290 14.01 -3.42 -12.62
CA PHE A 290 15.33 -3.09 -13.12
C PHE A 290 15.60 -1.61 -12.94
N PHE A 291 16.83 -1.25 -12.61
CA PHE A 291 17.32 0.13 -12.69
C PHE A 291 18.29 0.22 -13.85
N MET A 292 18.02 1.11 -14.82
CA MET A 292 18.79 1.16 -16.07
C MET A 292 18.88 2.58 -16.60
N LYS A 293 19.90 2.86 -17.42
CA LYS A 293 20.01 4.08 -18.20
C LYS A 293 18.93 4.08 -19.29
N LYS A 294 18.03 5.07 -19.23
CA LYS A 294 16.93 5.28 -20.18
C LYS A 294 17.30 6.33 -21.22
N LEU A 295 17.83 7.47 -20.78
CA LEU A 295 18.20 8.60 -21.64
C LEU A 295 19.73 8.76 -21.66
N TRP A 296 20.31 8.85 -22.86
CA TRP A 296 21.76 8.79 -23.06
C TRP A 296 22.39 10.15 -23.43
N THR A 297 21.63 11.23 -23.37
CA THR A 297 21.96 12.57 -23.93
C THR A 297 23.29 13.16 -23.48
N HIS A 298 23.66 13.01 -22.20
CA HIS A 298 24.88 13.59 -21.62
C HIS A 298 25.87 12.53 -21.13
N THR A 299 25.79 11.31 -21.67
CA THR A 299 26.62 10.18 -21.23
C THR A 299 28.00 10.25 -21.86
N VAL A 300 29.03 10.37 -21.04
CA VAL A 300 30.43 10.40 -21.49
C VAL A 300 31.22 9.34 -20.71
N PRO A 301 31.67 8.25 -21.36
CA PRO A 301 32.49 7.23 -20.71
C PRO A 301 33.73 7.83 -20.04
N GLY A 302 34.08 7.31 -18.86
CA GLY A 302 35.17 7.77 -18.00
C GLY A 302 34.78 8.88 -17.02
N LYS A 303 33.67 9.60 -17.24
CA LYS A 303 33.22 10.63 -16.27
C LYS A 303 32.62 10.01 -15.01
N ASP A 304 31.90 8.91 -15.15
CA ASP A 304 31.28 8.19 -14.03
C ASP A 304 31.58 6.69 -14.19
N ARG A 305 32.71 6.26 -13.60
CA ARG A 305 33.22 4.91 -13.75
C ARG A 305 32.24 3.84 -13.25
N ASN A 306 31.50 4.11 -12.17
CA ASN A 306 30.51 3.17 -11.65
C ASN A 306 29.34 3.03 -12.62
N ALA A 307 28.87 4.15 -13.18
CA ALA A 307 27.85 4.12 -14.22
C ALA A 307 28.33 3.34 -15.46
N ASP A 308 29.59 3.50 -15.86
CA ASP A 308 30.17 2.82 -17.02
C ASP A 308 30.19 1.31 -16.85
N VAL A 309 30.70 0.82 -15.72
CA VAL A 309 30.93 -0.61 -15.49
C VAL A 309 29.69 -1.38 -15.07
N ILE A 310 28.72 -0.74 -14.41
CA ILE A 310 27.48 -1.41 -13.96
C ILE A 310 26.40 -1.31 -15.04
N PHE A 311 26.32 -0.18 -15.77
CA PHE A 311 25.22 0.11 -16.68
C PHE A 311 25.65 0.28 -18.13
N HIS A 312 26.53 1.24 -18.43
CA HIS A 312 26.74 1.65 -19.82
C HIS A 312 27.28 0.51 -20.68
N TYR A 313 28.31 -0.19 -20.19
CA TYR A 313 28.89 -1.34 -20.90
C TYR A 313 27.85 -2.45 -21.13
N HIS A 314 27.20 -2.90 -20.06
CA HIS A 314 26.27 -4.02 -20.10
C HIS A 314 24.98 -3.71 -20.89
N GLN A 315 24.58 -2.45 -21.00
CA GLN A 315 23.45 -2.04 -21.84
C GLN A 315 23.80 -1.87 -23.32
N GLU A 316 25.03 -1.45 -23.65
CA GLU A 316 25.48 -1.27 -25.04
C GLU A 316 25.99 -2.56 -25.68
N LEU A 317 26.68 -3.43 -24.93
CA LEU A 317 27.23 -4.69 -25.44
C LEU A 317 26.21 -5.56 -26.21
N PRO A 318 25.01 -5.87 -25.68
CA PRO A 318 24.04 -6.67 -26.41
C PRO A 318 23.47 -5.96 -27.66
N LYS A 319 23.53 -4.62 -27.75
CA LYS A 319 23.14 -3.88 -28.95
C LYS A 319 24.22 -3.98 -30.04
N LEU A 320 25.49 -3.90 -29.63
CA LEU A 320 26.64 -4.14 -30.49
C LEU A 320 26.60 -5.56 -31.08
N LEU A 321 26.42 -6.58 -30.22
CA LEU A 321 26.37 -7.98 -30.64
C LEU A 321 25.17 -8.32 -31.53
N ARG A 322 24.07 -7.56 -31.44
CA ARG A 322 22.92 -7.67 -32.36
C ARG A 322 23.15 -7.00 -33.72
N GLY A 323 24.27 -6.30 -33.91
CA GLY A 323 24.62 -5.68 -35.18
C GLY A 323 23.84 -4.40 -35.49
N TYR A 324 23.36 -3.68 -34.47
CA TYR A 324 22.64 -2.41 -34.69
C TYR A 324 23.56 -1.25 -35.13
N HIS A 325 24.88 -1.45 -35.09
CA HIS A 325 25.87 -0.43 -35.41
C HIS A 325 26.63 -0.80 -36.69
N LYS A 326 26.91 0.21 -37.51
CA LYS A 326 27.86 0.07 -38.62
C LYS A 326 29.26 -0.07 -38.03
N CYS A 327 29.89 -1.22 -38.23
CA CYS A 327 31.18 -1.57 -37.64
C CYS A 327 32.06 -2.22 -38.72
N SER A 328 33.31 -1.78 -38.87
CA SER A 328 34.26 -2.44 -39.77
C SER A 328 34.75 -3.76 -39.18
N ARG A 329 35.39 -4.60 -40.01
CA ARG A 329 35.96 -5.87 -39.52
C ARG A 329 37.08 -5.60 -38.52
N GLU A 330 37.88 -4.57 -38.76
CA GLU A 330 38.98 -4.15 -37.90
C GLU A 330 38.46 -3.63 -36.55
N ASP A 331 37.42 -2.80 -36.55
CA ASP A 331 36.76 -2.34 -35.31
C ASP A 331 36.16 -3.51 -34.53
N ALA A 332 35.50 -4.45 -35.22
CA ALA A 332 34.90 -5.62 -34.59
C ALA A 332 35.96 -6.51 -33.94
N ALA A 333 37.09 -6.75 -34.63
CA ALA A 333 38.21 -7.51 -34.06
C ALA A 333 38.81 -6.81 -32.83
N TYR A 334 38.97 -5.49 -32.88
CA TYR A 334 39.45 -4.71 -31.74
C TYR A 334 38.48 -4.76 -30.56
N LEU A 335 37.20 -4.48 -30.78
CA LEU A 335 36.18 -4.52 -29.72
C LEU A 335 36.05 -5.93 -29.12
N ALA A 336 36.10 -6.98 -29.94
CA ALA A 336 36.08 -8.37 -29.46
C ALA A 336 37.26 -8.68 -28.54
N SER A 337 38.44 -8.06 -28.74
CA SER A 337 39.59 -8.21 -27.84
C SER A 337 39.40 -7.56 -26.46
N LEU A 338 38.42 -6.65 -26.34
CA LEU A 338 38.10 -5.93 -25.10
C LEU A 338 36.90 -6.52 -24.35
N VAL A 339 36.02 -7.26 -25.03
CA VAL A 339 34.90 -7.96 -24.40
C VAL A 339 35.46 -9.06 -23.50
N ARG A 340 35.07 -9.04 -22.22
CA ARG A 340 35.52 -10.01 -21.22
C ARG A 340 34.37 -10.87 -20.74
#